data_AF-A0A7V5VDT1-F1
#
_entry.id   AF-A0A7V5VDT1-F1
#
_cell.length_a   1.000
_cell.length_b   1.000
_cell.length_c   1.000
_cell.angle_alpha   90.00
_cell.angle_beta   90.00
_cell.angle_gamma   90.00
#
_symmetry.space_group_name_H-M   'P 1'
#
loop_
_entity.id
_entity.type
_entity.pdbx_description
1 polymer ?
#
loop_
_entity_poly.entity_id
_entity_poly.type
_entity_poly.pdbx_seq_one_letter_code
_entity_poly.pdbx_strand_id
1 'polypeptide(L)'
;AFTPGKTEQLRQEQTARVVEDKQLEASIGHDGCWVSHPYFIGPALSAFQRENQTDVMLEEFDKYPDLLPRSDGDKTMAGLRKNIRVGIAYMQGWNQDIGCVAWDNLMEDLATLEISRAQTWQWLHHRIRLASGEQVTPGLVERIFEEELARINAEIRQNRKTAPGHELNAVLVEFSIAAEDAQRIFLKETFDEFLSTSSVPL
;
A
#
# COMPACT_ATOMS: atom_id res chain seq x y z
N ALA A 1 2.61 -6.77 -4.51
CA ALA A 1 3.63 -7.23 -3.56
C ALA A 1 3.00 -8.09 -2.46
N PHE A 2 2.60 -9.33 -2.75
CA PHE A 2 1.96 -10.18 -1.74
C PHE A 2 2.96 -10.69 -0.69
N THR A 3 2.49 -10.84 0.54
CA THR A 3 3.05 -11.75 1.55
C THR A 3 2.11 -12.97 1.65
N PRO A 4 2.63 -14.20 1.85
CA PRO A 4 1.79 -15.40 1.80
C PRO A 4 0.71 -15.39 2.86
N GLY A 5 -0.53 -15.58 2.44
CA GLY A 5 -1.67 -15.69 3.33
C GLY A 5 -1.54 -16.82 4.35
N LYS A 6 -2.19 -16.66 5.50
CA LYS A 6 -2.22 -17.69 6.57
C LYS A 6 -2.98 -18.96 6.15
N THR A 7 -4.02 -18.81 5.34
CA THR A 7 -4.84 -19.94 4.85
C THR A 7 -4.36 -20.43 3.49
N GLU A 8 -4.58 -21.71 3.23
CA GLU A 8 -4.24 -22.30 1.93
C GLU A 8 -5.04 -21.67 0.79
N GLN A 9 -6.34 -21.46 1.00
CA GLN A 9 -7.20 -20.79 0.03
C GLN A 9 -6.64 -19.41 -0.35
N LEU A 10 -6.26 -18.58 0.63
CA LEU A 10 -5.73 -17.25 0.34
C LEU A 10 -4.40 -17.33 -0.42
N ARG A 11 -3.52 -18.27 -0.07
CA ARG A 11 -2.27 -18.47 -0.83
C ARG A 11 -2.52 -18.88 -2.27
N GLN A 12 -3.51 -19.74 -2.52
CA GLN A 12 -3.88 -20.16 -3.87
C GLN A 12 -4.43 -18.97 -4.68
N GLU A 13 -5.31 -18.17 -4.10
CA GLU A 13 -5.85 -16.96 -4.72
C GLU A 13 -4.74 -15.94 -5.06
N GLN A 14 -3.82 -15.69 -4.12
CA GLN A 14 -2.67 -14.82 -4.34
C GLN A 14 -1.74 -15.37 -5.43
N THR A 15 -1.48 -16.68 -5.42
CA THR A 15 -0.60 -17.33 -6.41
C THR A 15 -1.19 -17.25 -7.81
N ALA A 16 -2.50 -17.49 -7.95
CA ALA A 16 -3.18 -17.36 -9.24
C ALA A 16 -3.07 -15.94 -9.80
N ARG A 17 -3.28 -14.92 -8.95
CA ARG A 17 -3.10 -13.51 -9.33
C ARG A 17 -1.67 -13.18 -9.74
N VAL A 18 -0.67 -13.67 -9.01
CA VAL A 18 0.74 -13.48 -9.38
C VAL A 18 0.99 -14.07 -10.77
N VAL A 19 0.55 -15.31 -11.02
CA VAL A 19 0.77 -15.96 -12.31
C VAL A 19 0.08 -15.19 -13.44
N GLU A 20 -1.17 -14.75 -13.24
CA GLU A 20 -1.92 -13.96 -14.21
C GLU A 20 -1.21 -12.64 -14.56
N ASP A 21 -0.84 -11.84 -13.55
CA ASP A 21 -0.13 -10.58 -13.74
C ASP A 21 1.22 -10.80 -14.45
N LYS A 22 1.94 -11.87 -14.09
CA LYS A 22 3.26 -12.18 -14.66
C LYS A 22 3.17 -12.72 -16.07
N GLN A 23 2.11 -13.44 -16.41
CA GLN A 23 1.82 -13.84 -17.78
C GLN A 23 1.53 -12.63 -18.67
N LEU A 24 0.80 -11.64 -18.15
CA LEU A 24 0.58 -10.38 -18.85
C LEU A 24 1.92 -9.67 -19.10
N GLU A 25 2.74 -9.47 -18.06
CA GLU A 25 4.07 -8.85 -18.18
C GLU A 25 4.95 -9.57 -19.23
N ALA A 26 5.03 -10.90 -19.17
CA ALA A 26 5.78 -11.69 -20.14
C ALA A 26 5.21 -11.54 -21.57
N SER A 27 3.89 -11.51 -21.73
CA SER A 27 3.24 -11.41 -23.05
C SER A 27 3.48 -10.07 -23.76
N ILE A 28 3.77 -9.00 -23.02
CA ILE A 28 4.04 -7.66 -23.57
C ILE A 28 5.54 -7.35 -23.69
N GLY A 29 6.40 -8.35 -23.57
CA GLY A 29 7.82 -8.23 -23.88
C GLY A 29 8.74 -7.91 -22.68
N HIS A 30 8.27 -7.95 -21.43
CA HIS A 30 9.17 -7.79 -20.29
C HIS A 30 10.18 -8.95 -20.21
N ASP A 31 11.46 -8.63 -19.91
CA ASP A 31 12.52 -9.64 -19.74
C ASP A 31 12.43 -10.41 -18.42
N GLY A 32 11.77 -9.84 -17.42
CA GLY A 32 11.65 -10.41 -16.08
C GLY A 32 10.67 -9.61 -15.22
N CYS A 33 10.54 -10.01 -13.96
CA CYS A 33 9.58 -9.40 -13.04
C CYS A 33 10.11 -9.31 -11.60
N TRP A 34 9.39 -8.58 -10.76
CA TRP A 34 9.65 -8.48 -9.32
C TRP A 34 8.63 -9.26 -8.49
N VAL A 35 9.12 -9.84 -7.39
CA VAL A 35 8.31 -10.41 -6.31
C VAL A 35 8.82 -9.92 -4.95
N SER A 36 7.92 -9.75 -3.99
CA SER A 36 8.23 -9.22 -2.66
C SER A 36 8.50 -10.30 -1.60
N HIS A 37 8.29 -11.58 -1.92
CA HIS A 37 8.48 -12.68 -0.97
C HIS A 37 8.92 -13.96 -1.70
N PRO A 38 9.86 -14.76 -1.13
CA PRO A 38 10.41 -15.96 -1.77
C PRO A 38 9.37 -16.99 -2.22
N TYR A 39 8.25 -17.10 -1.48
CA TYR A 39 7.13 -17.98 -1.82
C TYR A 39 6.63 -17.80 -3.27
N PHE A 40 6.67 -16.58 -3.79
CA PHE A 40 6.16 -16.26 -5.13
C PHE A 40 7.22 -16.38 -6.24
N ILE A 41 8.47 -16.71 -5.93
CA ILE A 41 9.55 -16.86 -6.94
C ILE A 41 9.19 -17.93 -7.97
N GLY A 42 8.89 -19.15 -7.52
CA GLY A 42 8.52 -20.25 -8.42
C GLY A 42 7.31 -19.94 -9.30
N PRO A 43 6.17 -19.52 -8.72
CA PRO A 43 5.00 -19.09 -9.49
C PRO A 43 5.29 -17.98 -10.50
N ALA A 44 6.01 -16.94 -10.12
CA ALA A 44 6.34 -15.84 -11.04
C ALA A 44 7.24 -16.30 -12.19
N LEU A 45 8.28 -17.09 -11.90
CA LEU A 45 9.18 -17.65 -12.92
C LEU A 45 8.45 -18.54 -13.92
N SER A 46 7.36 -19.20 -13.53
CA SER A 46 6.58 -20.04 -14.46
C SER A 46 5.99 -19.27 -15.65
N ALA A 47 5.84 -17.94 -15.54
CA ALA A 47 5.40 -17.09 -16.63
C ALA A 47 6.53 -16.74 -17.63
N PHE A 48 7.79 -16.82 -17.22
CA PHE A 48 8.95 -16.41 -18.03
C PHE A 48 9.74 -17.64 -18.50
N GLN A 49 9.46 -18.10 -19.73
CA GLN A 49 10.04 -19.33 -20.31
C GLN A 49 11.35 -19.09 -21.08
N ARG A 50 11.70 -17.82 -21.32
CA ARG A 50 12.90 -17.39 -22.05
C ARG A 50 13.87 -16.75 -21.06
N GLU A 51 15.17 -16.78 -21.37
CA GLU A 51 16.20 -16.10 -20.55
C GLU A 51 16.02 -14.57 -20.56
N ASN A 52 15.62 -14.01 -21.70
CA ASN A 52 15.22 -12.61 -21.89
C ASN A 52 14.38 -12.48 -23.17
N GLN A 53 13.87 -11.28 -23.42
CA GLN A 53 13.05 -10.89 -24.57
C GLN A 53 13.60 -9.65 -25.29
N THR A 54 14.92 -9.42 -25.21
CA THR A 54 15.58 -8.24 -25.80
C THR A 54 15.48 -8.16 -27.33
N ASP A 55 15.09 -9.26 -27.99
CA ASP A 55 14.79 -9.36 -29.42
C ASP A 55 13.34 -9.01 -29.79
N VAL A 56 12.45 -8.88 -28.80
CA VAL A 56 11.04 -8.54 -29.02
C VAL A 56 10.92 -7.03 -29.23
N MET A 57 10.79 -6.64 -30.49
CA MET A 57 10.56 -5.25 -30.89
C MET A 57 9.06 -4.96 -30.92
N LEU A 58 8.61 -3.95 -30.16
CA LEU A 58 7.21 -3.54 -30.03
C LEU A 58 6.85 -2.47 -31.08
N GLU A 59 6.99 -2.79 -32.37
CA GLU A 59 6.85 -1.83 -33.48
C GLU A 59 5.42 -1.27 -33.63
N GLU A 60 4.42 -1.97 -33.10
CA GLU A 60 3.02 -1.55 -33.09
C GLU A 60 2.72 -0.44 -32.08
N PHE A 61 3.62 -0.18 -31.12
CA PHE A 61 3.42 0.84 -30.10
C PHE A 61 3.92 2.21 -30.58
N ASP A 62 3.18 3.27 -30.22
CA ASP A 62 3.65 4.63 -30.40
C ASP A 62 4.91 4.85 -29.55
N LYS A 63 5.95 5.40 -30.17
CA LYS A 63 7.20 5.74 -29.50
C LYS A 63 7.05 6.93 -28.55
N TYR A 64 6.08 7.80 -28.79
CA TYR A 64 5.85 9.02 -28.01
C TYR A 64 4.38 9.14 -27.59
N PRO A 65 3.84 8.14 -26.85
CA PRO A 65 2.45 8.17 -26.44
C PRO A 65 2.23 9.32 -25.43
N ASP A 66 0.98 9.79 -25.34
CA ASP A 66 0.58 10.65 -24.23
C ASP A 66 0.59 9.84 -22.92
N LEU A 67 1.61 10.09 -22.09
CA LEU A 67 1.78 9.41 -20.80
C LEU A 67 1.04 10.12 -19.66
N LEU A 68 0.33 11.23 -19.93
CA LEU A 68 -0.45 11.91 -18.90
C LEU A 68 -1.73 11.11 -18.59
N PRO A 69 -1.88 10.59 -17.36
CA PRO A 69 -2.99 9.72 -17.04
C PRO A 69 -4.32 10.48 -17.06
N ARG A 70 -5.31 9.92 -17.77
CA ARG A 70 -6.72 10.27 -17.62
C ARG A 70 -7.35 9.20 -16.74
N SER A 71 -7.53 9.51 -15.46
CA SER A 71 -8.12 8.57 -14.50
C SER A 71 -9.63 8.78 -14.43
N ASP A 72 -10.38 7.85 -15.03
CA ASP A 72 -11.84 7.78 -14.95
C ASP A 72 -12.32 6.91 -13.78
N GLY A 73 -11.39 6.45 -12.93
CA GLY A 73 -11.67 5.54 -11.82
C GLY A 73 -12.41 6.22 -10.66
N ASP A 74 -13.27 5.44 -10.00
CA ASP A 74 -14.05 5.92 -8.86
C ASP A 74 -13.17 6.28 -7.66
N LYS A 75 -13.48 7.42 -7.05
CA LYS A 75 -12.86 7.90 -5.80
C LYS A 75 -13.72 7.39 -4.65
N THR A 76 -13.34 6.29 -4.02
CA THR A 76 -14.21 5.58 -3.07
C THR A 76 -13.80 5.77 -1.61
N MET A 77 -14.77 5.66 -0.70
CA MET A 77 -14.52 5.62 0.75
C MET A 77 -13.58 4.45 1.13
N ALA A 78 -13.73 3.31 0.45
CA ALA A 78 -12.87 2.15 0.68
C ALA A 78 -11.41 2.44 0.29
N GLY A 79 -11.18 3.15 -0.82
CA GLY A 79 -9.85 3.61 -1.23
C GLY A 79 -9.22 4.55 -0.21
N LEU A 80 -9.99 5.54 0.27
CA LEU A 80 -9.51 6.48 1.29
C LEU A 80 -9.12 5.77 2.59
N ARG A 81 -9.96 4.84 3.06
CA ARG A 81 -9.66 4.01 4.24
C ARG A 81 -8.43 3.17 4.06
N LYS A 82 -8.26 2.56 2.88
CA LYS A 82 -7.08 1.75 2.56
C LYS A 82 -5.81 2.59 2.65
N ASN A 83 -5.79 3.79 2.05
CA ASN A 83 -4.64 4.69 2.11
C ASN A 83 -4.28 5.06 3.55
N ILE A 84 -5.27 5.38 4.38
CA ILE A 84 -5.07 5.72 5.80
C ILE A 84 -4.57 4.50 6.59
N ARG A 85 -5.17 3.33 6.39
CA ARG A 85 -4.77 2.10 7.07
C ARG A 85 -3.34 1.69 6.75
N VAL A 86 -2.92 1.79 5.48
CA VAL A 86 -1.53 1.59 5.08
C VAL A 86 -0.63 2.65 5.71
N GLY A 87 -1.08 3.90 5.77
CA GLY A 87 -0.34 4.98 6.43
C GLY A 87 0.01 4.67 7.88
N ILE A 88 -0.98 4.23 8.67
CA ILE A 88 -0.78 3.83 10.07
C ILE A 88 0.18 2.65 10.16
N ALA A 89 -0.05 1.60 9.37
CA ALA A 89 0.76 0.38 9.42
C ALA A 89 2.22 0.63 9.04
N TYR A 90 2.46 1.37 7.97
CA TYR A 90 3.80 1.69 7.51
C TYR A 90 4.54 2.55 8.54
N MET A 91 3.88 3.59 9.10
CA MET A 91 4.50 4.44 10.12
C MET A 91 4.84 3.67 11.39
N GLN A 92 4.08 2.63 11.76
CA GLN A 92 4.41 1.80 12.90
C GLN A 92 5.74 1.06 12.73
N GLY A 93 6.02 0.54 11.53
CA GLY A 93 7.32 -0.05 11.20
C GLY A 93 8.41 1.01 11.07
N TRP A 94 8.13 2.11 10.36
CA TRP A 94 9.09 3.19 10.13
C TRP A 94 9.62 3.79 11.43
N ASN A 95 8.75 4.00 12.41
CA ASN A 95 9.10 4.49 13.75
C ASN A 95 9.98 3.53 14.55
N GLN A 96 10.16 2.29 14.07
CA GLN A 96 11.02 1.25 14.65
C GLN A 96 12.22 0.92 13.74
N ASP A 97 12.57 1.82 12.82
CA ASP A 97 13.64 1.64 11.84
C ASP A 97 13.39 0.47 10.86
N ILE A 98 12.12 0.11 10.63
CA ILE A 98 11.69 -0.94 9.70
C ILE A 98 11.00 -0.31 8.49
N GLY A 99 11.73 -0.22 7.37
CA GLY A 99 11.22 0.35 6.11
C GLY A 99 10.43 -0.62 5.22
N CYS A 100 10.29 -1.89 5.63
CA CYS A 100 9.61 -2.95 4.87
C CYS A 100 8.62 -3.67 5.80
N VAL A 101 7.33 -3.39 5.62
CA VAL A 101 6.28 -3.76 6.58
C VAL A 101 5.32 -4.76 5.95
N ALA A 102 5.21 -5.95 6.54
CA ALA A 102 4.19 -6.91 6.16
C ALA A 102 2.84 -6.54 6.79
N TRP A 103 1.88 -6.09 5.99
CA TRP A 103 0.55 -5.68 6.45
C TRP A 103 -0.55 -6.13 5.50
N ASP A 104 -1.67 -6.61 6.02
CA ASP A 104 -2.82 -7.09 5.22
C ASP A 104 -2.48 -8.09 4.09
N ASN A 105 -1.47 -8.94 4.33
CA ASN A 105 -0.92 -9.90 3.35
C ASN A 105 -0.26 -9.23 2.11
N LEU A 106 0.19 -7.99 2.28
CA LEU A 106 1.05 -7.26 1.36
C LEU A 106 2.39 -6.96 2.03
N MET A 107 3.40 -6.66 1.23
CA MET A 107 4.66 -6.08 1.66
C MET A 107 4.66 -4.62 1.28
N GLU A 108 4.58 -3.74 2.27
CA GLU A 108 4.51 -2.30 2.10
C GLU A 108 5.89 -1.67 2.28
N ASP A 109 6.22 -0.77 1.36
CA ASP A 109 7.43 0.05 1.39
C ASP A 109 7.09 1.54 1.42
N LEU A 110 8.11 2.38 1.34
CA LEU A 110 7.94 3.84 1.37
C LEU A 110 7.05 4.32 0.21
N ALA A 111 7.14 3.69 -0.96
CA ALA A 111 6.36 4.09 -2.12
C ALA A 111 4.85 3.87 -1.89
N THR A 112 4.45 2.82 -1.15
CA THR A 112 3.02 2.66 -0.80
C THR A 112 2.53 3.77 0.15
N LEU A 113 3.34 4.18 1.13
CA LEU A 113 3.00 5.32 1.97
C LEU A 113 2.88 6.60 1.13
N GLU A 114 3.87 6.84 0.26
CA GLU A 114 3.96 8.04 -0.58
C GLU A 114 2.73 8.20 -1.47
N ILE A 115 2.32 7.14 -2.18
CA ILE A 115 1.10 7.21 -3.01
C ILE A 115 -0.16 7.37 -2.15
N SER A 116 -0.21 6.75 -0.97
CA SER A 116 -1.36 6.85 -0.06
C SER A 116 -1.56 8.28 0.45
N ARG A 117 -0.48 8.96 0.89
CA ARG A 117 -0.55 10.36 1.31
C ARG A 117 -0.79 11.30 0.13
N ALA A 118 -0.17 11.05 -1.02
CA ALA A 118 -0.29 11.90 -2.21
C ALA A 118 -1.73 11.91 -2.74
N GLN A 119 -2.36 10.73 -2.85
CA GLN A 119 -3.76 10.64 -3.25
C GLN A 119 -4.68 11.35 -2.25
N THR A 120 -4.47 11.13 -0.95
CA THR A 120 -5.30 11.77 0.09
C THR A 120 -5.14 13.29 0.07
N TRP A 121 -3.91 13.79 -0.02
CA TRP A 121 -3.61 15.22 -0.14
C TRP A 121 -4.25 15.81 -1.40
N GLN A 122 -4.10 15.16 -2.56
CA GLN A 122 -4.71 15.62 -3.81
C GLN A 122 -6.24 15.73 -3.67
N TRP A 123 -6.87 14.77 -2.99
CA TRP A 123 -8.33 14.78 -2.77
C TRP A 123 -8.78 15.91 -1.85
N LEU A 124 -8.00 16.20 -0.80
CA LEU A 124 -8.22 17.36 0.07
C LEU A 124 -8.04 18.68 -0.69
N HIS A 125 -6.92 18.82 -1.39
CA HIS A 125 -6.53 20.04 -2.10
C HIS A 125 -7.55 20.42 -3.19
N HIS A 126 -7.99 19.43 -3.98
CA HIS A 126 -8.98 19.65 -5.04
C HIS A 126 -10.43 19.48 -4.58
N ARG A 127 -10.68 19.32 -3.27
CA ARG A 127 -12.05 19.23 -2.72
C ARG A 127 -12.89 18.14 -3.38
N ILE A 128 -12.26 17.00 -3.62
CA ILE A 128 -12.87 15.86 -4.31
C ILE A 128 -14.11 15.36 -3.57
N ARG A 129 -15.13 14.97 -4.33
CA ARG A 129 -16.25 14.17 -3.82
C ARG A 129 -15.98 12.70 -4.10
N LEU A 130 -16.21 11.88 -3.08
CA LEU A 130 -16.24 10.44 -3.22
C LEU A 130 -17.43 10.02 -4.08
N ALA A 131 -17.42 8.79 -4.60
CA ALA A 131 -18.52 8.21 -5.35
C ALA A 131 -19.85 8.18 -4.56
N SER A 132 -19.79 8.23 -3.22
CA SER A 132 -20.96 8.40 -2.34
C SER A 132 -21.54 9.82 -2.30
N GLY A 133 -20.85 10.80 -2.90
CA GLY A 133 -21.18 12.23 -2.87
C GLY A 133 -20.56 13.01 -1.71
N GLU A 134 -20.04 12.31 -0.68
CA GLU A 134 -19.35 12.93 0.46
C GLU A 134 -18.04 13.58 0.01
N GLN A 135 -17.79 14.82 0.44
CA GLN A 135 -16.56 15.52 0.12
C GLN A 135 -15.43 15.09 1.05
N VAL A 136 -14.23 14.94 0.50
CA VAL A 136 -13.02 14.70 1.29
C VAL A 136 -12.61 16.00 1.98
N THR A 137 -12.67 15.99 3.31
CA THR A 137 -12.33 17.12 4.18
C THR A 137 -11.33 16.68 5.25
N PRO A 138 -10.59 17.60 5.89
CA PRO A 138 -9.70 17.25 6.99
C PRO A 138 -10.42 16.47 8.10
N GLY A 139 -11.60 16.93 8.53
CA GLY A 139 -12.40 16.24 9.54
C GLY A 139 -12.90 14.84 9.13
N LEU A 140 -13.12 14.60 7.83
CA LEU A 140 -13.39 13.24 7.34
C LEU A 140 -12.15 12.35 7.48
N VAL A 141 -10.98 12.85 7.09
CA VAL A 141 -9.71 12.11 7.17
C VAL A 141 -9.35 11.81 8.62
N GLU A 142 -9.47 12.79 9.51
CA GLU A 142 -9.27 12.63 10.96
C GLU A 142 -10.15 11.52 11.54
N ARG A 143 -11.45 11.57 11.25
CA ARG A 143 -12.40 10.53 11.68
C ARG A 143 -12.04 9.16 11.14
N ILE A 144 -11.58 9.05 9.89
CA ILE A 144 -11.17 7.76 9.33
C ILE A 144 -9.91 7.24 10.01
N PHE A 145 -8.94 8.10 10.36
CA PHE A 145 -7.78 7.69 11.17
C PHE A 145 -8.20 7.06 12.50
N GLU A 146 -9.12 7.70 13.23
CA GLU A 146 -9.66 7.15 14.49
C GLU A 146 -10.35 5.80 14.29
N GLU A 147 -11.21 5.70 13.27
CA GLU A 147 -11.96 4.49 12.97
C GLU A 147 -11.05 3.33 12.53
N GLU A 148 -10.06 3.59 11.68
CA GLU A 148 -9.11 2.57 11.23
C GLU A 148 -8.16 2.16 12.36
N LEU A 149 -7.66 3.09 13.18
CA LEU A 149 -6.86 2.75 14.38
C LEU A 149 -7.67 1.86 15.34
N ALA A 150 -8.96 2.16 15.55
CA ALA A 150 -9.83 1.33 16.39
C ALA A 150 -9.97 -0.10 15.84
N ARG A 151 -10.13 -0.24 14.51
CA ARG A 151 -10.19 -1.56 13.83
C ARG A 151 -8.87 -2.32 13.97
N ILE A 152 -7.75 -1.66 13.67
CA ILE A 152 -6.41 -2.23 13.83
C ILE A 152 -6.19 -2.73 15.26
N ASN A 153 -6.54 -1.91 16.26
CA ASN A 153 -6.43 -2.27 17.66
C ASN A 153 -7.33 -3.46 18.05
N ALA A 154 -8.52 -3.58 17.47
CA ALA A 154 -9.39 -4.74 17.68
C ALA A 154 -8.77 -6.03 17.09
N GLU A 155 -8.23 -5.94 15.87
CA GLU A 155 -7.56 -7.05 15.19
C GLU A 155 -6.29 -7.49 15.93
N ILE A 156 -5.47 -6.56 16.43
CA ILE A 156 -4.27 -6.86 17.23
C ILE A 156 -4.66 -7.61 18.51
N ARG A 157 -5.67 -7.12 19.24
CA ARG A 157 -6.20 -7.81 20.43
C ARG A 157 -6.68 -9.22 20.09
N GLN A 158 -7.35 -9.39 18.95
CA GLN A 158 -7.82 -10.70 18.51
C GLN A 158 -6.67 -11.65 18.14
N ASN A 159 -5.63 -11.15 17.48
CA ASN A 159 -4.48 -11.94 17.03
C ASN A 159 -3.53 -12.27 18.18
N ARG A 160 -3.49 -11.45 19.23
CA ARG A 160 -2.60 -11.60 20.39
C ARG A 160 -3.37 -11.91 21.68
N LYS A 161 -4.51 -12.62 21.59
CA LYS A 161 -5.37 -12.94 22.76
C LYS A 161 -4.64 -13.60 23.94
N THR A 162 -3.60 -14.36 23.66
CA THR A 162 -2.82 -15.10 24.66
C THR A 162 -1.56 -14.36 25.10
N ALA A 163 -1.27 -13.18 24.54
CA ALA A 163 -0.10 -12.41 24.90
C ALA A 163 -0.27 -11.77 26.30
N PRO A 164 0.82 -11.62 27.07
CA PRO A 164 0.81 -10.85 28.30
C PRO A 164 0.28 -9.42 28.08
N GLY A 165 -0.51 -8.90 29.03
CA GLY A 165 -1.16 -7.59 28.89
C GLY A 165 -0.19 -6.42 28.65
N HIS A 166 1.02 -6.48 29.22
CA HIS A 166 2.04 -5.45 29.02
C HIS A 166 2.60 -5.43 27.59
N GLU A 167 2.83 -6.60 26.97
CA GLU A 167 3.26 -6.71 25.57
C GLU A 167 2.16 -6.23 24.61
N LEU A 168 0.90 -6.61 24.88
CA LEU A 168 -0.24 -6.13 24.10
C LEU A 168 -0.36 -4.61 24.18
N ASN A 169 -0.26 -4.03 25.38
CA ASN A 169 -0.34 -2.59 25.57
C ASN A 169 0.79 -1.84 24.86
N ALA A 170 2.02 -2.36 24.89
CA ALA A 170 3.15 -1.75 24.20
C ALA A 170 2.86 -1.61 22.69
N VAL A 171 2.38 -2.68 22.04
CA VAL A 171 2.03 -2.66 20.62
C VAL A 171 0.88 -1.69 20.33
N LEU A 172 -0.15 -1.65 21.17
CA LEU A 172 -1.26 -0.71 20.97
C LEU A 172 -0.82 0.76 21.08
N VAL A 173 0.15 1.05 21.97
CA VAL A 173 0.75 2.38 22.09
C VAL A 173 1.56 2.73 20.84
N GLU A 174 2.37 1.80 20.32
CA GLU A 174 3.12 1.99 19.07
C GLU A 174 2.20 2.35 17.89
N PHE A 175 1.06 1.65 17.74
CA PHE A 175 0.09 1.95 16.69
C PHE A 175 -0.62 3.30 16.90
N SER A 176 -0.79 3.73 18.16
CA SER A 176 -1.39 5.04 18.45
C SER A 176 -0.44 6.17 18.03
N ILE A 177 0.85 6.05 18.37
CA ILE A 177 1.90 7.00 17.94
C ILE A 177 1.98 7.02 16.41
N ALA A 178 2.03 5.84 15.77
CA ALA A 178 2.08 5.75 14.31
C ALA A 178 0.88 6.40 13.62
N ALA A 179 -0.32 6.29 14.19
CA ALA A 179 -1.51 6.94 13.65
C ALA A 179 -1.44 8.46 13.77
N GLU A 180 -0.96 8.99 14.89
CA GLU A 180 -0.73 10.43 15.07
C GLU A 180 0.30 10.96 14.06
N ASP A 181 1.41 10.25 13.88
CA ASP A 181 2.46 10.61 12.93
C ASP A 181 1.97 10.57 11.48
N ALA A 182 1.30 9.48 11.09
CA ALA A 182 0.69 9.34 9.77
C ALA A 182 -0.34 10.45 9.52
N GLN A 183 -1.19 10.76 10.49
CA GLN A 183 -2.20 11.82 10.37
C GLN A 183 -1.55 13.19 10.15
N ARG A 184 -0.49 13.52 10.90
CA ARG A 184 0.29 14.76 10.70
C ARG A 184 0.81 14.90 9.28
N ILE A 185 1.28 13.80 8.69
CA ILE A 185 1.79 13.78 7.31
C ILE A 185 0.65 13.93 6.28
N PHE A 186 -0.47 13.23 6.48
CA PHE A 186 -1.59 13.20 5.53
C PHE A 186 -2.37 14.52 5.48
N LEU A 187 -2.36 15.30 6.56
CA LEU A 187 -3.11 16.54 6.69
C LEU A 187 -2.28 17.81 6.48
N LYS A 188 -1.02 17.70 6.03
CA LYS A 188 -0.21 18.87 5.71
C LYS A 188 -0.89 19.76 4.66
N GLU A 189 -0.86 21.07 4.89
CA GLU A 189 -1.39 22.05 3.94
C GLU A 189 -0.58 22.06 2.64
N THR A 190 0.75 22.01 2.75
CA THR A 190 1.68 21.89 1.62
C THR A 190 2.07 20.44 1.37
N PHE A 191 2.20 20.07 0.09
CA PHE A 191 2.69 18.75 -0.27
C PHE A 191 4.21 18.73 -0.31
N ASP A 192 4.84 18.11 0.69
CA ASP A 192 6.29 17.89 0.67
C ASP A 192 6.65 16.85 -0.39
N GLU A 193 7.78 17.04 -1.08
CA GLU A 193 8.23 16.17 -2.18
C GLU A 193 8.44 14.72 -1.72
N PHE A 194 9.05 14.54 -0.55
CA PHE A 194 9.24 13.24 0.08
C PHE A 194 9.01 13.36 1.58
N LEU A 195 8.57 12.26 2.21
CA LEU A 195 8.58 12.16 3.66
C LEU A 195 9.98 12.39 4.26
N SER A 196 11.01 11.93 3.56
CA SER A 196 12.39 11.83 4.04
C SER A 196 13.29 13.02 3.70
N THR A 197 12.75 14.18 3.32
CA THR A 197 13.58 15.36 2.95
C THR A 197 14.46 15.89 4.09
N SER A 198 14.29 15.38 5.31
CA SER A 198 15.18 15.64 6.44
C SER A 198 15.20 14.42 7.36
N SER A 199 16.40 13.96 7.77
CA SER A 199 16.65 12.84 8.71
C SER A 199 16.17 13.11 10.15
N VAL A 200 15.16 13.96 10.31
CA VAL A 200 14.69 14.45 11.60
C VAL A 200 13.54 13.55 12.03
N PRO A 201 13.59 12.96 13.23
CA PRO A 201 12.44 12.24 13.77
C PRO A 201 11.24 13.21 13.88
N LEU A 202 10.06 12.71 13.55
CA LEU A 202 8.77 13.42 13.61
C LEU A 202 8.40 13.88 15.04
#